data_AF-A0A858RSC5-F1
#
_entry.id   AF-A0A858RSC5-F1
#
_cell.length_a   1.000
_cell.length_b   1.000
_cell.length_c   1.000
_cell.angle_alpha   90.00
_cell.angle_beta   90.00
_cell.angle_gamma   90.00
#
_symmetry.space_group_name_H-M   'P 1'
#
loop_
_entity.id
_entity.type
_entity.pdbx_description
1 polymer ?
#
loop_
_entity_poly.entity_id
_entity_poly.type
_entity_poly.pdbx_seq_one_letter_code
_entity_poly.pdbx_strand_id
1 'polypeptide(L)'
;MKINESRRNAAGFSLMELVVVVAIIVLLAGLTMAGMSFINQKNAREKAKVQVKLIENSLENYFNDNRSYPPANDPAGERGDEVLYKYLYYDGFEARDNGGVVYLPELDPDNNTKSGQAWMEGKGQQARIIDPWGKYFRYRSGDTPDAVNPDFDIWSCGPDGKTNADPKHKDCLDDIKNW
;
A
#
# COMPACT_ATOMS: atom_id res chain seq x y z
N MET A 1 20.82 51.47 60.87
CA MET A 1 19.76 50.53 60.45
C MET A 1 20.45 49.43 59.65
N LYS A 2 20.57 48.20 60.17
CA LYS A 2 21.23 47.08 59.49
C LYS A 2 20.17 46.25 58.78
N ILE A 3 20.27 46.12 57.46
CA ILE A 3 19.33 45.34 56.63
C ILE A 3 19.89 43.92 56.54
N ASN A 4 19.12 42.95 57.03
CA ASN A 4 19.50 41.54 57.06
C ASN A 4 19.01 40.89 55.75
N GLU A 5 19.92 40.66 54.79
CA GLU A 5 19.57 39.97 53.54
C GLU A 5 19.45 38.46 53.77
N SER A 6 18.22 37.96 53.70
CA SER A 6 17.92 36.53 53.64
C SER A 6 18.44 35.97 52.31
N ARG A 7 19.57 35.26 52.36
CA ARG A 7 20.09 34.51 51.21
C ARG A 7 19.05 33.46 50.79
N ARG A 8 18.33 33.73 49.71
CA ARG A 8 17.59 32.70 48.98
C ARG A 8 18.62 31.76 48.37
N ASN A 9 18.68 30.52 48.84
CA ASN A 9 19.46 29.47 48.20
C ASN A 9 18.89 29.25 46.81
N ALA A 10 19.55 29.80 45.79
CA ALA A 10 19.28 29.43 44.40
C ALA A 10 19.75 27.99 44.22
N ALA A 11 18.81 27.04 44.22
CA ALA A 11 19.08 25.66 43.85
C ALA A 11 19.39 25.64 42.34
N GLY A 12 20.67 25.62 42.00
CA GLY A 12 21.13 25.40 40.63
C GLY A 12 21.09 23.91 40.29
N PHE A 13 20.76 23.59 39.05
CA PHE A 13 20.86 22.23 38.51
C PHE A 13 22.32 21.74 38.58
N SER A 14 22.54 20.52 39.04
CA SER A 14 23.86 19.91 38.97
C SER A 14 24.17 19.43 37.55
N LEU A 15 25.45 19.45 37.18
CA LEU A 15 25.90 18.89 35.89
C LEU A 15 25.56 17.40 35.77
N MET A 16 25.60 16.67 36.89
CA MET A 16 25.21 15.26 36.95
C MET A 16 23.75 15.02 36.57
N GLU A 17 22.83 15.86 37.06
CA GLU A 17 21.41 15.74 36.70
C GLU A 17 21.19 15.96 35.20
N LEU A 18 21.89 16.92 34.60
CA LEU A 18 21.79 17.15 33.17
C LEU A 18 22.37 15.97 32.36
N VAL A 19 23.51 15.42 32.78
CA VAL A 19 24.14 14.25 32.12
C VAL A 19 23.27 13.00 32.22
N VAL A 20 22.66 12.73 33.37
CA VAL A 20 21.74 11.59 33.54
C VAL A 20 20.50 11.75 32.66
N VAL A 21 19.93 12.95 32.56
CA VAL A 21 18.75 13.21 31.71
C VAL A 21 19.07 12.99 30.23
N VAL A 22 20.18 13.52 29.72
CA VAL A 22 20.54 13.31 28.31
C VAL A 22 20.89 11.85 28.03
N ALA A 23 21.51 11.13 28.98
CA ALA A 23 21.76 9.70 28.87
C ALA A 23 20.44 8.90 28.75
N ILE A 24 19.44 9.20 29.58
CA ILE A 24 18.13 8.54 29.52
C ILE A 24 17.41 8.88 28.20
N ILE A 25 17.45 10.14 27.73
CA ILE A 25 16.84 10.54 26.45
C ILE A 25 17.47 9.80 25.28
N VAL A 26 18.80 9.68 25.21
CA VAL A 26 19.49 8.96 24.13
C VAL A 26 19.15 7.47 24.14
N LEU A 27 19.10 6.85 25.32
CA LEU A 27 18.72 5.45 25.46
C LEU A 27 17.27 5.20 25.01
N LEU A 28 16.33 6.02 25.47
CA LEU A 28 14.93 5.92 25.07
C LEU A 28 14.74 6.20 23.58
N ALA A 29 15.41 7.21 23.02
CA ALA A 29 15.39 7.51 21.60
C ALA A 29 15.84 6.29 20.77
N GLY A 30 16.93 5.62 21.16
CA GLY A 30 17.40 4.40 20.51
C GLY A 30 16.37 3.26 20.52
N LEU A 31 15.71 3.02 21.66
CA LEU A 31 14.68 1.98 21.78
C LEU A 31 13.43 2.29 20.94
N THR A 32 13.00 3.55 20.91
CA THR A 32 11.80 3.96 20.15
C THR A 32 11.95 3.81 18.64
N MET A 33 13.16 4.00 18.08
CA MET A 33 13.40 3.88 16.64
C MET A 33 13.37 2.42 16.13
N ALA A 34 13.81 1.45 16.94
CA ALA A 34 13.90 0.05 16.53
C ALA A 34 12.53 -0.63 16.30
N GLY A 35 11.47 -0.18 16.98
CA GLY A 35 10.13 -0.78 16.90
C GLY A 35 9.31 -0.37 15.65
N MET A 36 9.63 0.76 15.02
CA MET A 36 8.77 1.36 13.99
C MET A 36 8.73 0.56 12.67
N SER A 37 9.85 -0.03 12.27
CA SER A 37 9.97 -0.75 10.99
C SER A 37 9.07 -2.00 10.92
N PHE A 38 8.99 -2.76 12.02
CA PHE A 38 8.16 -3.97 12.08
C PHE A 38 6.66 -3.66 12.02
N ILE A 39 6.23 -2.57 12.67
CA ILE A 39 4.83 -2.12 12.66
C ILE A 39 4.44 -1.71 11.23
N ASN A 40 5.32 -1.03 10.50
CA ASN A 40 5.05 -0.61 9.13
C ASN A 40 4.87 -1.79 8.16
N GLN A 41 5.66 -2.86 8.28
CA GLN A 41 5.51 -4.03 7.42
C GLN A 41 4.20 -4.78 7.67
N LYS A 42 3.79 -4.93 8.93
CA LYS A 42 2.50 -5.54 9.26
C LYS A 42 1.34 -4.71 8.71
N ASN A 43 1.38 -3.39 8.93
CA ASN A 43 0.37 -2.47 8.41
C ASN A 43 0.32 -2.49 6.88
N ALA A 44 1.47 -2.55 6.20
CA ALA A 44 1.55 -2.67 4.75
C ALA A 44 0.89 -3.97 4.26
N ARG A 45 1.14 -5.10 4.92
CA ARG A 45 0.50 -6.37 4.57
C ARG A 45 -1.03 -6.35 4.75
N GLU A 46 -1.51 -5.75 5.83
CA GLU A 46 -2.95 -5.58 6.06
C GLU A 46 -3.58 -4.68 4.99
N LYS A 47 -2.91 -3.58 4.63
CA LYS A 47 -3.33 -2.69 3.55
C LYS A 47 -3.41 -3.39 2.20
N ALA A 48 -2.40 -4.17 1.84
CA ALA A 48 -2.38 -4.91 0.58
C ALA A 48 -3.53 -5.93 0.49
N LYS A 49 -3.86 -6.61 1.60
CA LYS A 49 -5.03 -7.51 1.64
C LYS A 49 -6.34 -6.76 1.40
N VAL A 50 -6.48 -5.56 1.99
CA VAL A 50 -7.65 -4.70 1.75
C VAL A 50 -7.69 -4.25 0.28
N GLN A 51 -6.55 -3.89 -0.31
CA GLN A 51 -6.45 -3.52 -1.71
C GLN A 51 -6.87 -4.66 -2.64
N VAL A 52 -6.30 -5.86 -2.45
CA VAL A 52 -6.68 -7.06 -3.20
C VAL A 52 -8.19 -7.30 -3.09
N LYS A 53 -8.75 -7.24 -1.87
CA LYS A 53 -10.19 -7.49 -1.69
C LYS A 53 -11.09 -6.44 -2.33
N LEU A 54 -10.70 -5.17 -2.31
CA LEU A 54 -11.44 -4.12 -2.98
C LEU A 54 -11.40 -4.30 -4.50
N ILE A 55 -10.24 -4.64 -5.06
CA ILE A 55 -10.10 -4.91 -6.49
C ILE A 55 -10.91 -6.16 -6.89
N GLU A 56 -10.88 -7.24 -6.12
CA GLU A 56 -11.73 -8.43 -6.33
C GLU A 56 -13.21 -8.05 -6.43
N ASN A 57 -13.73 -7.31 -5.44
CA ASN A 57 -15.14 -6.91 -5.43
C ASN A 57 -15.48 -6.00 -6.62
N SER A 58 -14.56 -5.12 -7.04
CA SER A 58 -14.74 -4.28 -8.23
C SER A 58 -14.71 -5.10 -9.53
N LEU A 59 -13.90 -6.15 -9.60
CA LEU A 59 -13.89 -7.10 -10.72
C LEU A 59 -15.20 -7.90 -10.80
N GLU A 60 -15.76 -8.31 -9.67
CA GLU A 60 -17.08 -8.94 -9.60
C GLU A 60 -18.18 -7.99 -10.12
N ASN A 61 -18.15 -6.71 -9.72
CA ASN A 61 -19.06 -5.69 -10.23
C ASN A 61 -18.90 -5.48 -11.75
N TYR A 62 -17.65 -5.41 -12.23
CA TYR A 62 -17.37 -5.33 -13.66
C TYR A 62 -17.94 -6.53 -14.41
N PHE A 63 -17.79 -7.75 -13.89
CA PHE A 63 -18.35 -8.97 -14.49
C PHE A 63 -19.88 -8.94 -14.53
N ASN A 64 -20.54 -8.43 -13.51
CA ASN A 64 -22.00 -8.34 -13.47
C ASN A 64 -22.57 -7.50 -14.63
N ASP A 65 -21.86 -6.44 -15.00
CA ASP A 65 -22.26 -5.53 -16.08
C ASP A 65 -21.78 -6.03 -17.46
N ASN A 66 -20.54 -6.50 -17.55
CA ASN A 66 -19.87 -6.78 -18.84
C ASN A 66 -19.89 -8.27 -19.23
N ARG A 67 -20.28 -9.16 -18.31
CA ARG A 67 -20.31 -10.63 -18.47
C ARG A 67 -18.97 -11.28 -18.77
N SER A 68 -17.88 -10.56 -18.52
CA SER A 68 -16.51 -11.04 -18.62
C SER A 68 -15.63 -10.27 -17.65
N TYR A 69 -14.50 -10.87 -17.25
CA TYR A 69 -13.44 -10.15 -16.55
C TYR A 69 -12.57 -9.37 -17.54
N PRO A 70 -11.82 -8.34 -17.10
CA PRO A 70 -10.87 -7.63 -17.92
C PRO A 70 -9.90 -8.60 -18.63
N PRO A 71 -9.80 -8.55 -19.97
CA PRO A 71 -8.93 -9.46 -20.70
C PRO A 71 -7.46 -9.12 -20.43
N ALA A 72 -6.65 -10.13 -20.12
CA ALA A 72 -5.20 -9.97 -19.94
C ALA A 72 -4.45 -11.11 -20.62
N ASN A 73 -3.78 -10.78 -21.73
CA ASN A 73 -2.95 -11.73 -22.48
C ASN A 73 -1.52 -11.78 -21.93
N ASP A 74 -1.39 -11.91 -20.60
CA ASP A 74 -0.12 -11.91 -19.90
C ASP A 74 -0.15 -12.96 -18.78
N PRO A 75 0.37 -14.18 -19.02
CA PRO A 75 0.39 -15.25 -18.02
C PRO A 75 1.20 -14.90 -16.76
N ALA A 76 2.21 -14.02 -16.90
CA ALA A 76 3.03 -13.52 -15.79
C ALA A 76 2.34 -12.37 -15.03
N GLY A 77 1.31 -11.77 -15.62
CA GLY A 77 0.52 -10.68 -15.04
C GLY A 77 1.29 -9.38 -14.80
N GLU A 78 2.44 -9.18 -15.45
CA GLU A 78 3.34 -8.03 -15.25
C GLU A 78 2.68 -6.69 -15.59
N ARG A 79 1.79 -6.67 -16.58
CA ARG A 79 1.02 -5.48 -16.99
C ARG A 79 -0.40 -5.45 -16.44
N GLY A 80 -0.68 -6.31 -15.46
CA GLY A 80 -1.99 -6.42 -14.85
C GLY A 80 -2.48 -5.11 -14.24
N ASP A 81 -1.59 -4.30 -13.67
CA ASP A 81 -1.93 -2.99 -13.11
C ASP A 81 -2.50 -2.01 -14.15
N GLU A 82 -1.98 -2.01 -15.38
CA GLU A 82 -2.48 -1.16 -16.48
C GLU A 82 -3.87 -1.63 -16.93
N VAL A 83 -4.05 -2.95 -17.03
CA VAL A 83 -5.33 -3.57 -17.38
C VAL A 83 -6.37 -3.21 -16.32
N LEU A 84 -6.07 -3.43 -15.05
CA LEU A 84 -6.96 -3.11 -13.94
C LEU A 84 -7.29 -1.61 -13.91
N TYR A 85 -6.31 -0.73 -14.06
CA TYR A 85 -6.55 0.71 -14.06
C TYR A 85 -7.49 1.11 -15.20
N LYS A 86 -7.25 0.57 -16.40
CA LYS A 86 -8.07 0.87 -17.57
C LYS A 86 -9.54 0.50 -17.35
N TYR A 87 -9.80 -0.76 -17.00
CA TYR A 87 -11.17 -1.29 -16.96
C TYR A 87 -11.93 -0.97 -15.68
N LEU A 88 -11.25 -0.81 -14.54
CA LEU A 88 -11.91 -0.51 -13.27
C LEU A 88 -12.11 0.98 -13.02
N TYR A 89 -11.36 1.84 -13.73
CA TYR A 89 -11.42 3.28 -13.55
C TYR A 89 -11.44 4.07 -14.85
N TYR A 90 -10.38 3.98 -15.66
CA TYR A 90 -10.12 4.96 -16.72
C TYR A 90 -11.20 5.01 -17.80
N ASP A 91 -11.64 3.86 -18.34
CA ASP A 91 -12.66 3.81 -19.39
C ASP A 91 -14.00 4.39 -18.89
N GLY A 92 -14.37 4.08 -17.64
CA GLY A 92 -15.56 4.63 -16.99
C GLY A 92 -15.45 6.13 -16.72
N PHE A 93 -14.27 6.60 -16.33
CA PHE A 93 -14.00 8.01 -16.08
C PHE A 93 -14.07 8.84 -17.37
N GLU A 94 -13.43 8.40 -18.45
CA GLU A 94 -13.48 9.07 -19.76
C GLU A 94 -14.88 9.08 -20.36
N ALA A 95 -15.62 7.98 -20.18
CA ALA A 95 -16.99 7.87 -20.69
C ALA A 95 -18.03 8.39 -19.70
N ARG A 96 -17.66 9.12 -18.63
CA ARG A 96 -18.58 9.51 -17.55
C ARG A 96 -19.83 10.26 -18.04
N ASP A 97 -19.66 11.13 -19.04
CA ASP A 97 -20.79 11.87 -19.64
C ASP A 97 -21.64 11.01 -20.60
N ASN A 98 -21.12 9.85 -21.01
CA ASN A 98 -21.76 8.86 -21.89
C ASN A 98 -22.26 7.63 -21.11
N GLY A 99 -22.36 7.70 -19.78
CA GLY A 99 -22.81 6.58 -18.93
C GLY A 99 -21.71 5.59 -18.53
N GLY A 100 -20.44 5.98 -18.65
CA GLY A 100 -19.31 5.21 -18.16
C GLY A 100 -19.41 4.92 -16.66
N VAL A 101 -19.09 3.68 -16.28
CA VAL A 101 -19.14 3.22 -14.89
C VAL A 101 -17.73 3.10 -14.34
N VAL A 102 -17.47 3.78 -13.22
CA VAL A 102 -16.22 3.61 -12.45
C VAL A 102 -16.48 2.57 -11.38
N TYR A 103 -15.75 1.45 -11.45
CA TYR A 103 -15.90 0.31 -10.54
C TYR A 103 -15.04 0.43 -9.28
N LEU A 104 -13.92 1.14 -9.35
CA LEU A 104 -13.03 1.37 -8.21
C LEU A 104 -12.59 2.85 -8.15
N PRO A 105 -13.37 3.72 -7.46
CA PRO A 105 -13.06 5.16 -7.35
C PRO A 105 -11.73 5.48 -6.69
N GLU A 106 -11.20 4.57 -5.87
CA GLU A 106 -9.89 4.69 -5.20
C GLU A 106 -8.71 4.78 -6.18
N LEU A 107 -8.91 4.38 -7.44
CA LEU A 107 -7.90 4.48 -8.50
C LEU A 107 -7.82 5.86 -9.16
N ASP A 108 -8.51 6.86 -8.62
CA ASP A 108 -8.40 8.24 -9.07
C ASP A 108 -6.99 8.81 -8.80
N PRO A 109 -6.18 9.08 -9.85
CA PRO A 109 -4.80 9.54 -9.67
C PRO A 109 -4.70 10.94 -9.04
N ASP A 110 -5.75 11.77 -9.11
CA ASP A 110 -5.77 13.12 -8.56
C ASP A 110 -6.28 13.16 -7.11
N ASN A 111 -7.02 12.13 -6.69
CA ASN A 111 -7.59 12.02 -5.34
C ASN A 111 -6.98 10.88 -4.50
N ASN A 112 -6.07 10.09 -5.05
CA ASN A 112 -5.47 8.92 -4.39
C ASN A 112 -4.75 9.24 -3.06
N THR A 113 -4.34 10.48 -2.78
CA THR A 113 -3.61 10.84 -1.57
C THR A 113 -4.51 11.36 -0.45
N LYS A 114 -5.76 11.73 -0.77
CA LYS A 114 -6.69 12.36 0.19
C LYS A 114 -7.29 11.36 1.18
N SER A 115 -7.24 10.06 0.86
CA SER A 115 -7.65 8.95 1.72
C SER A 115 -6.52 8.42 2.63
N GLY A 116 -5.33 9.04 2.62
CA GLY A 116 -4.20 8.64 3.45
C GLY A 116 -3.39 7.45 2.93
N GLN A 117 -3.63 7.02 1.68
CA GLN A 117 -2.97 5.87 1.07
C GLN A 117 -2.86 6.06 -0.44
N ALA A 118 -1.66 6.19 -1.00
CA ALA A 118 -1.49 6.32 -2.45
C ALA A 118 -1.57 4.94 -3.12
N TRP A 119 -2.58 4.73 -3.97
CA TRP A 119 -2.76 3.50 -4.76
C TRP A 119 -2.24 3.63 -6.18
N MET A 120 -1.86 4.85 -6.60
CA MET A 120 -1.47 5.11 -7.98
C MET A 120 -0.10 5.75 -8.06
N GLU A 121 0.66 5.36 -9.07
CA GLU A 121 1.84 6.07 -9.56
C GLU A 121 1.54 6.63 -10.97
N GLY A 122 2.05 7.82 -11.29
CA GLY A 122 1.79 8.46 -12.59
C GLY A 122 0.49 9.26 -12.63
N LYS A 123 0.09 9.69 -13.84
CA LYS A 123 -1.09 10.54 -14.08
C LYS A 123 -1.79 10.18 -15.38
N GLY A 124 -3.10 10.45 -15.44
CA GLY A 124 -3.93 10.23 -16.63
C GLY A 124 -3.92 8.77 -17.08
N GLN A 125 -3.97 8.54 -18.40
CA GLN A 125 -4.00 7.21 -19.03
C GLN A 125 -2.87 6.26 -18.61
N GLN A 126 -1.74 6.81 -18.20
CA GLN A 126 -0.54 6.05 -17.87
C GLN A 126 -0.39 5.83 -16.36
N ALA A 127 -1.41 6.16 -15.57
CA ALA A 127 -1.39 5.87 -14.14
C ALA A 127 -1.40 4.34 -13.92
N ARG A 128 -0.64 3.91 -12.92
CA ARG A 128 -0.39 2.50 -12.61
C ARG A 128 -0.76 2.21 -11.17
N ILE A 129 -1.40 1.08 -10.92
CA ILE A 129 -1.82 0.69 -9.58
C ILE A 129 -0.62 0.13 -8.81
N ILE A 130 -0.36 0.68 -7.64
CA ILE A 130 0.71 0.26 -6.74
C ILE A 130 0.18 -0.32 -5.42
N ASP A 131 0.91 -1.28 -4.91
CA ASP A 131 0.75 -1.85 -3.59
C ASP A 131 1.43 -0.97 -2.51
N PRO A 132 1.34 -1.33 -1.21
CA PRO A 132 1.87 -0.51 -0.13
C PRO A 132 3.40 -0.43 -0.07
N TRP A 133 4.09 -1.26 -0.85
CA TRP A 133 5.55 -1.22 -1.03
C TRP A 133 5.96 -0.49 -2.32
N GLY A 134 5.00 0.08 -3.05
CA GLY A 134 5.23 0.78 -4.31
C GLY A 134 5.51 -0.16 -5.48
N LYS A 135 5.15 -1.45 -5.37
CA LYS A 135 5.23 -2.40 -6.49
C LYS A 135 3.91 -2.43 -7.24
N TYR A 136 3.97 -2.72 -8.53
CA TYR A 136 2.75 -2.79 -9.33
C TYR A 136 1.96 -4.05 -9.01
N PHE A 137 0.65 -3.92 -8.96
CA PHE A 137 -0.23 -5.08 -8.87
C PHE A 137 -0.07 -5.98 -10.09
N ARG A 138 -0.21 -7.27 -9.85
CA ARG A 138 -0.23 -8.28 -10.88
C ARG A 138 -1.65 -8.78 -11.08
N TYR A 139 -2.00 -9.00 -12.33
CA TYR A 139 -3.30 -9.51 -12.72
C TYR A 139 -3.17 -10.32 -13.99
N ARG A 140 -3.86 -11.45 -14.02
CA ARG A 140 -4.05 -12.26 -15.22
C ARG A 140 -5.47 -12.82 -15.23
N SER A 141 -6.01 -13.00 -16.42
CA SER A 141 -7.30 -13.65 -16.59
C SER A 141 -7.18 -15.17 -16.43
N GLY A 142 -8.28 -15.80 -16.00
CA GLY A 142 -8.33 -17.23 -15.70
C GLY A 142 -8.15 -18.16 -16.92
N ASP A 143 -8.16 -17.61 -18.12
CA ASP A 143 -7.87 -18.33 -19.38
C ASP A 143 -6.37 -18.42 -19.71
N THR A 144 -5.50 -17.80 -18.89
CA THR A 144 -4.05 -17.89 -19.07
C THR A 144 -3.49 -19.24 -18.58
N PRO A 145 -2.43 -19.79 -19.21
CA PRO A 145 -1.91 -21.12 -18.85
C PRO A 145 -1.42 -21.27 -17.41
N ASP A 146 -0.95 -20.16 -16.83
CA ASP A 146 -0.40 -20.13 -15.48
C ASP A 146 -1.48 -19.79 -14.42
N ALA A 147 -2.72 -19.49 -14.85
CA ALA A 147 -3.81 -19.15 -13.94
C ALA A 147 -4.14 -20.27 -12.96
N VAL A 148 -4.31 -19.91 -11.69
CA VAL A 148 -4.69 -20.81 -10.61
C VAL A 148 -6.20 -20.82 -10.45
N ASN A 149 -6.84 -19.66 -10.50
CA ASN A 149 -8.29 -19.54 -10.51
C ASN A 149 -8.87 -19.52 -11.92
N PRO A 150 -10.06 -20.12 -12.15
CA PRO A 150 -10.71 -20.13 -13.46
C PRO A 150 -11.23 -18.76 -13.91
N ASP A 151 -11.41 -17.84 -12.96
CA ASP A 151 -11.96 -16.50 -13.19
C ASP A 151 -10.85 -15.49 -13.48
N PHE A 152 -10.01 -15.23 -12.46
CA PHE A 152 -8.85 -14.36 -12.54
C PHE A 152 -7.92 -14.58 -11.35
N ASP A 153 -6.66 -14.24 -11.52
CA ASP A 153 -5.72 -14.12 -10.41
C ASP A 153 -5.28 -12.67 -10.26
N ILE A 154 -5.21 -12.23 -9.00
CA ILE A 154 -4.68 -10.92 -8.63
C ILE A 154 -3.76 -11.07 -7.42
N TRP A 155 -2.62 -10.40 -7.47
CA TRP A 155 -1.69 -10.41 -6.35
C TRP A 155 -0.80 -9.16 -6.26
N SER A 156 -0.33 -8.90 -5.05
CA SER A 156 0.81 -8.01 -4.77
C SER A 156 2.05 -8.86 -4.58
N CYS A 157 3.18 -8.44 -5.17
CA CYS A 157 4.49 -9.10 -5.04
C CYS A 157 5.19 -8.83 -3.70
N GLY A 158 4.51 -8.21 -2.74
CA GLY A 158 5.06 -7.98 -1.42
C GLY A 158 6.25 -7.01 -1.37
N PRO A 159 6.94 -6.95 -0.21
CA PRO A 159 8.09 -6.08 0.01
C PRO A 159 9.27 -6.37 -0.91
N ASP A 160 9.50 -7.62 -1.31
CA ASP A 160 10.66 -7.96 -2.13
C ASP A 160 10.42 -7.70 -3.63
N GLY A 161 9.15 -7.62 -4.05
CA GLY A 161 8.71 -7.34 -5.41
C GLY A 161 9.03 -8.46 -6.40
N LYS A 162 9.36 -9.65 -5.92
CA LYS A 162 9.61 -10.84 -6.72
C LYS A 162 8.37 -11.70 -6.71
N THR A 163 8.22 -12.50 -7.77
CA THR A 163 7.13 -13.47 -7.88
C THR A 163 7.53 -14.51 -8.93
N ASN A 164 6.79 -15.60 -9.02
CA ASN A 164 7.06 -16.70 -9.92
C ASN A 164 5.75 -17.34 -10.37
N ALA A 165 5.76 -18.00 -11.53
CA ALA A 165 4.63 -18.77 -12.03
C ALA A 165 4.24 -19.92 -11.07
N ASP A 166 5.21 -20.54 -10.38
CA ASP A 166 4.92 -21.52 -9.32
C ASP A 166 4.56 -20.80 -8.01
N PRO A 167 3.31 -20.90 -7.51
CA PRO A 167 2.90 -20.24 -6.28
C PRO A 167 3.64 -20.72 -5.01
N LYS A 168 4.29 -21.89 -5.07
CA LYS A 168 5.07 -22.49 -3.97
C LYS A 168 6.55 -22.11 -4.02
N HIS A 169 7.00 -21.38 -5.05
CA HIS A 169 8.36 -20.91 -5.12
C HIS A 169 8.68 -19.98 -3.95
N LYS A 170 9.95 -19.97 -3.50
CA LYS A 170 10.41 -19.17 -2.37
C LYS A 170 10.18 -17.65 -2.55
N ASP A 171 10.18 -17.20 -3.80
CA ASP A 171 9.97 -15.80 -4.18
C ASP A 171 8.48 -15.40 -4.11
N CYS A 172 7.57 -16.33 -3.79
CA CYS A 172 6.13 -16.08 -3.71
C CYS A 172 5.60 -16.19 -2.27
N LEU A 173 6.49 -16.23 -1.26
CA LEU A 173 6.14 -16.45 0.15
C LEU A 173 5.57 -15.19 0.83
N ASP A 174 6.00 -14.02 0.39
CA ASP A 174 5.52 -12.72 0.85
C ASP A 174 4.37 -12.16 0.01
N ASP A 175 4.16 -12.71 -1.20
CA ASP A 175 3.02 -12.41 -2.07
C ASP A 175 1.68 -12.45 -1.33
N ILE A 176 0.79 -11.54 -1.72
CA ILE A 176 -0.58 -11.47 -1.22
C ILE A 176 -1.50 -11.71 -2.39
N LYS A 177 -2.15 -12.86 -2.36
CA LYS A 177 -2.82 -13.50 -3.48
C LYS A 177 -4.30 -13.70 -3.18
N ASN A 178 -5.11 -13.85 -4.22
CA ASN A 178 -6.51 -14.28 -4.11
C ASN A 178 -6.69 -15.81 -4.11
N TRP A 179 -5.60 -16.59 -3.99
CA TRP A 179 -5.60 -18.04 -3.87
C TRP A 179 -4.66 -18.55 -2.76
#